data_AF-A0AAW6BX46-F1
#
_entry.id   AF-A0AAW6BX46-F1
#
_cell.length_a   1.000
_cell.length_b   1.000
_cell.length_c   1.000
_cell.angle_alpha   90.00
_cell.angle_beta   90.00
_cell.angle_gamma   90.00
#
_symmetry.space_group_name_H-M   'P 1'
#
loop_
_entity.id
_entity.type
_entity.pdbx_description
1 polymer ?
#
loop_
_entity_poly.entity_id
_entity_poly.type
_entity_poly.pdbx_seq_one_letter_code
_entity_poly.pdbx_strand_id
1 'polypeptide(L)'
;MERLTYWCDNGHGGGKWFVAIDAEGGEDYGPHIERLAAYEDTGLEPEDLKRAFNEDDVLKLAGQALGITPERLRELAQAHKENRVLPEGSGWFVTCSGKKLTVVMDIEAALRREQDG
;
A
#
# COMPACT_ATOMS: atom_id res chain seq x y z
N MET A 1 -16.02 -11.08 2.36
CA MET A 1 -15.15 -11.74 3.35
C MET A 1 -16.03 -12.67 4.15
N GLU A 2 -15.58 -13.88 4.46
CA GLU A 2 -16.29 -14.70 5.44
C GLU A 2 -16.02 -14.11 6.83
N ARG A 3 -17.10 -13.78 7.56
CA ARG A 3 -17.01 -13.18 8.89
C ARG A 3 -16.59 -14.24 9.90
N LEU A 4 -15.54 -13.97 10.66
CA LEU A 4 -15.03 -14.84 11.71
C LEU A 4 -15.57 -14.47 13.09
N THR A 5 -15.88 -13.19 13.32
CA THR A 5 -16.42 -12.75 14.61
C THR A 5 -17.92 -12.90 14.70
N TYR A 6 -18.42 -13.21 15.89
CA TYR A 6 -19.84 -13.23 16.18
C TYR A 6 -20.14 -12.50 17.50
N TRP A 7 -21.35 -11.93 17.58
CA TRP A 7 -21.79 -11.21 18.76
C TRP A 7 -22.51 -12.14 19.73
N CYS A 8 -22.07 -12.13 20.99
CA CYS A 8 -22.76 -12.82 22.07
C CYS A 8 -23.37 -11.77 23.01
N ASP A 9 -24.71 -11.72 23.03
CA ASP A 9 -25.49 -10.87 23.93
C ASP A 9 -25.49 -11.47 25.35
N ASN A 10 -25.30 -10.62 26.36
CA ASN A 10 -25.36 -11.04 27.76
C ASN A 10 -26.77 -10.97 28.35
N GLY A 11 -27.79 -10.64 27.55
CA GLY A 11 -29.19 -10.56 27.94
C GLY A 11 -29.56 -9.28 28.71
N HIS A 12 -28.62 -8.35 28.86
CA HIS A 12 -28.80 -7.09 29.60
C HIS A 12 -28.59 -5.85 28.71
N GLY A 13 -28.66 -6.01 27.39
CA GLY A 13 -28.38 -4.92 26.44
C GLY A 13 -26.89 -4.61 26.32
N GLY A 14 -26.02 -5.50 26.81
CA GLY A 14 -24.60 -5.52 26.55
C GLY A 14 -24.20 -6.81 25.85
N GLY A 15 -22.98 -6.88 25.36
CA GLY A 15 -22.47 -8.11 24.77
C GLY A 15 -21.01 -7.93 24.40
N LYS A 16 -20.42 -8.99 23.86
CA LYS A 16 -19.04 -8.95 23.40
C LYS A 16 -18.92 -9.69 22.09
N TRP A 17 -17.94 -9.26 21.31
CA TRP A 17 -17.50 -9.98 20.12
C TRP A 17 -16.59 -11.14 20.53
N PHE A 18 -16.84 -12.30 19.93
CA PHE A 18 -16.05 -13.52 20.08
C PHE A 18 -15.57 -14.01 18.73
N VAL A 19 -14.48 -14.78 18.74
CA VAL A 19 -14.00 -15.53 17.57
C VAL A 19 -13.69 -16.96 17.99
N ALA A 20 -14.03 -17.93 17.15
CA ALA A 20 -13.60 -19.32 17.34
C ALA A 20 -12.13 -19.47 16.94
N ILE A 21 -11.30 -20.02 17.83
CA ILE A 21 -9.87 -20.21 17.62
C ILE A 21 -9.58 -21.59 17.02
N ASP A 22 -10.39 -22.58 17.38
CA ASP A 22 -10.22 -23.96 16.96
C ASP A 22 -11.57 -24.69 16.79
N ALA A 23 -11.51 -25.89 16.22
CA ALA A 23 -12.67 -26.75 16.02
C ALA A 23 -13.15 -27.44 17.32
N GLU A 24 -12.40 -27.32 18.41
CA GLU A 24 -12.66 -27.94 19.71
C GLU A 24 -13.51 -27.02 20.61
N GLY A 25 -13.83 -25.81 20.13
CA GLY A 25 -14.67 -24.83 20.81
C GLY A 25 -13.89 -23.83 21.66
N GLY A 26 -12.58 -23.68 21.43
CA GLY A 26 -11.79 -22.59 21.99
C GLY A 26 -12.21 -21.25 21.41
N GLU A 27 -12.41 -20.25 22.28
CA GLU A 27 -12.89 -18.91 21.90
C GLU A 27 -12.01 -17.81 22.49
N ASP A 28 -11.83 -16.73 21.73
CA ASP A 28 -11.15 -15.51 22.19
C ASP A 28 -12.10 -14.31 22.17
N TYR A 29 -11.84 -13.33 23.05
CA TYR A 29 -12.57 -12.07 23.13
C TYR A 29 -11.66 -10.94 23.66
N GLY A 30 -12.03 -9.70 23.33
CA GLY A 30 -11.31 -8.52 23.80
C GLY A 30 -11.17 -7.44 22.74
N PRO A 31 -10.39 -6.37 23.01
CA PRO A 31 -10.29 -5.22 22.11
C PRO A 31 -9.78 -5.55 20.71
N HIS A 32 -8.95 -6.59 20.58
CA HIS A 32 -8.49 -7.08 19.28
C HIS A 32 -9.62 -7.72 18.46
N ILE A 33 -10.55 -8.43 19.12
CA ILE A 33 -11.73 -9.02 18.47
C ILE A 33 -12.77 -7.94 18.15
N GLU A 34 -12.94 -6.93 18.99
CA GLU A 34 -13.78 -5.76 18.68
C GLU A 34 -13.28 -5.03 17.42
N ARG A 35 -11.96 -4.85 17.29
CA ARG A 35 -11.35 -4.25 16.09
C ARG A 35 -11.50 -5.14 14.86
N LEU A 36 -11.40 -6.46 15.02
CA LEU A 36 -11.63 -7.39 13.91
C LEU A 36 -13.09 -7.34 13.45
N ALA A 37 -14.05 -7.37 14.37
CA ALA A 37 -15.47 -7.24 14.06
C ALA A 37 -15.77 -5.93 13.32
N ALA A 38 -15.20 -4.81 13.79
CA ALA A 38 -15.35 -3.52 13.12
C ALA A 38 -14.75 -3.50 11.71
N TYR A 39 -13.64 -4.22 11.48
CA TYR A 39 -13.07 -4.38 10.14
C TYR A 39 -14.00 -5.24 9.26
N GLU A 40 -14.50 -6.36 9.77
CA GLU A 40 -15.44 -7.24 9.05
C GLU A 40 -16.75 -6.52 8.70
N ASP A 41 -17.22 -5.62 9.57
CA ASP A 41 -18.39 -4.76 9.33
C ASP A 41 -18.20 -3.80 8.14
N THR A 42 -16.95 -3.47 7.77
CA THR A 42 -16.68 -2.68 6.55
C THR A 42 -16.94 -3.46 5.27
N GLY A 43 -16.94 -4.81 5.35
CA GLY A 43 -17.08 -5.71 4.20
C GLY A 43 -15.91 -5.64 3.20
N LEU A 44 -14.83 -4.91 3.53
CA LEU A 44 -13.70 -4.71 2.64
C LEU A 44 -12.79 -5.93 2.63
N GLU A 45 -12.56 -6.50 1.45
CA GLU A 45 -11.47 -7.45 1.26
C GLU A 45 -10.12 -6.71 1.26
N PRO A 46 -9.01 -7.38 1.64
CA PRO A 46 -7.67 -6.87 1.41
C PRO A 46 -7.44 -6.44 -0.06
N GLU A 47 -8.11 -7.11 -1.00
CA GLU A 47 -8.11 -6.81 -2.43
C GLU A 47 -8.89 -5.54 -2.75
N ASP A 48 -9.97 -5.25 -2.03
CA ASP A 48 -10.72 -4.00 -2.15
C ASP A 48 -9.91 -2.81 -1.62
N LEU A 49 -9.09 -3.02 -0.58
CA LEU A 49 -8.13 -2.00 -0.14
C LEU A 49 -7.08 -1.71 -1.22
N LYS A 50 -6.59 -2.73 -1.94
CA LYS A 50 -5.68 -2.53 -3.09
C LYS A 50 -6.38 -1.82 -4.26
N ARG A 51 -7.66 -2.07 -4.48
CA ARG A 51 -8.48 -1.37 -5.50
C ARG A 51 -8.84 0.06 -5.09
N ALA A 52 -8.94 0.33 -3.80
CA ALA A 52 -9.22 1.67 -3.27
C ALA A 52 -8.07 2.65 -3.56
N PHE A 53 -6.84 2.16 -3.68
CA PHE A 53 -5.74 2.94 -4.25
C PHE A 53 -5.89 3.00 -5.78
N ASN A 54 -6.59 4.02 -6.27
CA ASN A 54 -6.50 4.38 -7.68
C ASN A 54 -5.12 5.00 -7.98
N GLU A 55 -4.76 5.08 -9.26
CA GLU A 55 -3.47 5.62 -9.71
C GLU A 55 -3.20 7.04 -9.16
N ASP A 56 -4.24 7.85 -8.99
CA ASP A 56 -4.13 9.21 -8.47
C ASP A 56 -3.80 9.25 -6.98
N ASP A 57 -4.31 8.31 -6.19
CA ASP A 57 -4.00 8.20 -4.77
C ASP A 57 -2.56 7.69 -4.56
N VAL A 58 -2.11 6.76 -5.40
CA VAL A 58 -0.71 6.32 -5.42
C VAL A 58 0.22 7.48 -5.84
N LEU A 59 -0.15 8.26 -6.85
CA LEU A 59 0.61 9.44 -7.30
C LEU A 59 0.65 10.54 -6.25
N LYS A 60 -0.46 10.79 -5.53
CA LYS A 60 -0.50 11.73 -4.41
C LYS A 60 0.40 11.30 -3.27
N LEU A 61 0.33 10.02 -2.88
CA LEU A 61 1.20 9.46 -1.83
C LEU A 61 2.68 9.50 -2.23
N ALA A 62 2.99 9.16 -3.48
CA ALA A 62 4.34 9.26 -4.02
C ALA A 62 4.82 10.72 -4.05
N GLY A 63 3.96 11.66 -4.47
CA GLY A 63 4.26 13.09 -4.46
C GLY A 63 4.54 13.62 -3.07
N GLN A 64 3.70 13.24 -2.09
CA GLN A 64 3.91 13.59 -0.68
C GLN A 64 5.22 13.01 -0.12
N ALA A 65 5.52 11.74 -0.42
CA ALA A 65 6.74 11.08 0.05
C ALA A 65 8.02 11.67 -0.58
N LEU A 66 7.94 12.12 -1.83
CA LEU A 66 9.07 12.65 -2.59
C LEU A 66 9.16 14.19 -2.56
N GLY A 67 8.18 14.88 -1.97
CA GLY A 67 8.12 16.34 -1.94
C GLY A 67 7.87 16.99 -3.31
N ILE A 68 7.23 16.27 -4.23
CA ILE A 68 6.97 16.72 -5.61
C ILE A 68 5.48 16.66 -5.92
N THR A 69 5.02 17.50 -6.85
CA THR A 69 3.61 17.50 -7.22
C THR A 69 3.26 16.26 -8.06
N PRO A 70 2.04 15.72 -7.92
CA PRO A 70 1.56 14.61 -8.76
C PRO A 70 1.67 14.91 -10.27
N GLU A 71 1.47 16.17 -10.66
CA GLU A 71 1.62 16.63 -12.04
C GLU A 71 3.06 16.46 -12.53
N ARG A 72 4.05 16.78 -11.68
CA ARG A 72 5.46 16.61 -12.02
C ARG A 72 5.85 15.14 -12.14
N LEU A 73 5.29 14.28 -11.30
CA LEU A 73 5.45 12.82 -11.44
C LEU A 73 4.90 12.30 -12.77
N ARG A 74 3.72 12.77 -13.19
CA ARG A 74 3.13 12.40 -14.49
C ARG A 74 3.98 12.89 -15.67
N GLU A 75 4.50 14.11 -15.60
CA GLU A 75 5.43 14.64 -16.62
C GLU A 75 6.69 13.78 -16.77
N LEU A 76 7.29 13.38 -15.65
CA LEU A 76 8.49 12.53 -15.64
C LEU A 76 8.18 11.12 -16.17
N ALA A 77 7.05 10.54 -15.78
CA ALA A 77 6.60 9.24 -16.27
C ALA A 77 6.34 9.27 -17.79
N GLN A 78 5.72 10.34 -18.29
CA GLN A 78 5.48 10.53 -19.73
C GLN A 78 6.79 10.76 -20.48
N ALA A 79 7.71 11.56 -19.94
CA ALA A 79 9.02 11.77 -20.55
C ALA A 79 9.83 10.47 -20.64
N HIS A 80 9.74 9.60 -19.62
CA HIS A 80 10.34 8.26 -19.66
C HIS A 80 9.69 7.38 -20.74
N LYS A 81 8.35 7.37 -20.84
CA LYS A 81 7.61 6.62 -21.88
C LYS A 81 7.95 7.07 -23.30
N GLU A 82 8.15 8.37 -23.49
CA GLU A 82 8.55 8.99 -24.76
C GLU A 82 10.07 8.95 -25.01
N ASN A 83 10.83 8.31 -24.11
CA ASN A 83 12.29 8.19 -24.16
C ASN A 83 13.01 9.56 -24.33
N ARG A 84 12.44 10.62 -23.72
CA ARG A 84 13.01 11.97 -23.74
C ARG A 84 14.12 12.08 -22.69
N VAL A 85 15.17 12.84 -23.01
CA VAL A 85 16.22 13.18 -22.05
C VAL A 85 15.60 13.95 -20.89
N LEU A 86 15.66 13.37 -19.69
CA LEU A 86 15.20 14.04 -18.48
C LEU A 86 16.21 15.15 -18.11
N PRO A 87 15.75 16.26 -17.50
CA PRO A 87 16.65 17.34 -17.07
C PRO A 87 17.84 16.83 -16.26
N GLU A 88 18.98 17.50 -16.35
CA GLU A 88 20.15 17.22 -15.54
C GLU A 88 19.77 17.26 -14.04
N GLY A 89 20.02 16.16 -13.31
CA GLY A 89 19.53 15.97 -11.94
C GLY A 89 18.22 15.17 -11.78
N SER A 90 17.72 14.48 -12.81
CA SER A 90 16.44 13.74 -12.78
C SER A 90 16.56 12.20 -12.64
N GLY A 91 17.69 11.68 -12.18
CA GLY A 91 18.10 10.30 -12.45
C GLY A 91 17.38 9.12 -11.78
N TRP A 92 16.09 9.12 -11.46
CA TRP A 92 15.49 8.08 -10.60
C TRP A 92 15.31 6.69 -11.27
N PHE A 93 15.88 5.63 -10.70
CA PHE A 93 15.53 4.23 -10.99
C PHE A 93 14.72 3.64 -9.85
N VAL A 94 13.56 3.05 -10.17
CA VAL A 94 12.75 2.29 -9.22
C VAL A 94 12.96 0.79 -9.45
N THR A 95 13.62 0.09 -8.53
CA THR A 95 13.64 -1.39 -8.55
C THR A 95 12.60 -1.95 -7.59
N CYS A 96 11.81 -2.91 -8.08
CA CYS A 96 10.84 -3.66 -7.27
C CYS A 96 11.31 -5.11 -7.12
N SER A 97 11.94 -5.42 -6.00
CA SER A 97 12.11 -6.82 -5.59
C SER A 97 10.88 -7.25 -4.80
N GLY A 98 9.85 -7.65 -5.56
CA GLY A 98 8.60 -8.25 -5.08
C GLY A 98 7.60 -7.32 -4.38
N LYS A 99 8.04 -6.44 -3.47
CA LYS A 99 7.17 -5.51 -2.69
C LYS A 99 7.85 -4.21 -2.23
N LYS A 100 9.11 -3.95 -2.61
CA LYS A 100 9.87 -2.79 -2.11
C LYS A 100 10.27 -1.88 -3.26
N LEU A 101 9.81 -0.63 -3.22
CA LEU A 101 10.15 0.43 -4.16
C LEU A 101 11.47 1.07 -3.71
N THR A 102 12.53 0.99 -4.52
CA THR A 102 13.82 1.64 -4.20
C THR A 102 14.14 2.64 -5.30
N VAL A 103 14.19 3.93 -4.96
CA VAL A 103 14.49 5.02 -5.90
C VAL A 103 15.99 5.37 -5.83
N VAL A 104 16.73 5.26 -6.93
CA VAL A 104 18.17 5.61 -6.97
C VAL A 104 18.46 6.59 -8.10
N MET A 105 19.11 7.71 -7.80
CA MET A 105 19.56 8.71 -8.76
C MET A 105 21.03 8.57 -9.11
N ASP A 106 21.40 8.26 -10.36
CA ASP A 106 22.66 8.77 -10.92
C ASP A 106 22.78 8.63 -12.46
N ILE A 107 22.85 9.74 -13.17
CA ILE A 107 23.14 9.80 -14.62
C ILE A 107 24.66 9.94 -14.87
N GLU A 108 25.44 10.45 -13.90
CA GLU A 108 26.89 10.64 -14.07
C GLU A 108 27.68 9.32 -14.04
N ALA A 109 27.21 8.32 -13.30
CA ALA A 109 27.88 7.02 -13.20
C ALA A 109 27.76 6.15 -14.47
N ALA A 110 26.70 6.33 -15.26
CA ALA A 110 26.52 5.61 -16.52
C ALA A 110 27.45 6.14 -17.62
N LEU A 111 27.64 7.46 -17.67
CA LEU A 111 28.48 8.12 -18.67
C LEU A 111 29.98 7.84 -18.48
N ARG A 112 30.44 7.57 -17.25
CA ARG A 112 31.85 7.24 -16.98
C ARG A 112 32.26 5.85 -17.48
N ARG A 113 31.34 4.90 -17.69
CA ARG A 113 31.69 3.55 -18.20
C ARG A 113 31.85 3.47 -19.72
N GLU A 114 31.31 4.42 -20.47
CA GLU A 114 31.49 4.50 -21.93
C GLU A 114 32.80 5.17 -22.35
N GLN A 115 33.45 5.91 -21.45
CA GLN A 115 34.71 6.61 -21.76
C GLN A 115 35.97 5.79 -21.41
N ASP A 116 35.82 4.72 -20.62
CA ASP A 116 36.90 3.83 -20.19
C ASP A 116 36.89 2.45 -20.90
N GLY A 117 36.17 2.32 -22.03
CA GLY A 117 36.05 1.08 -22.83
C GLY A 117 36.45 1.26 -24.28
#